data_AF-A0A6L6FG59-F1
#
_entry.id   AF-A0A6L6FG59-F1
#
_cell.length_a   1.000
_cell.length_b   1.000
_cell.length_c   1.000
_cell.angle_alpha   90.00
_cell.angle_beta   90.00
_cell.angle_gamma   90.00
#
_symmetry.space_group_name_H-M   'P 1'
#
loop_
_entity.id
_entity.type
_entity.pdbx_description
1 polymer ?
#
loop_
_entity_poly.entity_id
_entity_poly.type
_entity_poly.pdbx_seq_one_letter_code
_entity_poly.pdbx_strand_id
1 'polypeptide(L)'
;MNICKCFKCDTCETLIDCRIGMSNRDIQPFQFACPECEERITFTIGSEKDDLTGASDIIDFEAPFTGENHFVELHLDFPVYFCKYTQGMTTFFRAMSEIGRNEFGHLAQRLDMLNRLYPLQRELERVITQYKKGNINNFEKVCAKLPMEKLRSHKKEDVLASLYTATSIMSSPFTIHEQNEELSKGFTLLYQHLHGKHKKNVISFFEEIINNKFLKNLHFDCLGLYPRLIELELPLRPALFYDYIEVEKYRPVPARVSTAYFDTCNNYYKDLAEVFARQLTLLAGLNNLLKRGDHNEFEATLKLNKKNEFRKELSSLNKFADVDLGQKIQYIDDCFYTINITAIDNRLRNGIAHYKYEYKESTQVITYYPAKEGMERTKSEDITFMEFLRKTLLLFREVHSLNHLIKATLYYIVLILKKDV
;
A
#
# COMPACT_ATOMS: atom_id res chain seq x y z
N MET A 1 15.61 -23.01 -5.90
CA MET A 1 15.36 -24.44 -5.61
C MET A 1 13.86 -24.65 -5.58
N ASN A 2 13.35 -25.80 -6.02
CA ASN A 2 11.92 -26.12 -5.96
C ASN A 2 11.72 -27.44 -5.22
N ILE A 3 10.62 -27.55 -4.49
CA ILE A 3 10.19 -28.76 -3.80
C ILE A 3 8.88 -29.22 -4.43
N CYS A 4 8.80 -30.51 -4.77
CA CYS A 4 7.55 -31.13 -5.18
C CYS A 4 6.96 -31.88 -4.00
N LYS A 5 5.64 -31.76 -3.81
CA LYS A 5 4.85 -32.49 -2.81
C LYS A 5 3.54 -32.95 -3.43
N CYS A 6 2.91 -33.97 -2.86
CA CYS A 6 1.53 -34.33 -3.16
C CYS A 6 0.71 -34.27 -1.87
N PHE A 7 -0.40 -33.55 -1.91
CA PHE A 7 -1.29 -33.39 -0.76
C PHE A 7 -2.60 -34.13 -1.02
N LYS A 8 -3.13 -34.79 0.01
CA LYS A 8 -4.51 -35.29 0.02
C LYS A 8 -5.35 -34.39 0.91
N CYS A 9 -6.37 -33.74 0.33
CA CYS A 9 -7.28 -32.89 1.11
C CYS A 9 -8.02 -33.72 2.17
N ASP A 10 -8.06 -33.23 3.41
CA ASP A 10 -8.70 -33.95 4.52
C ASP A 10 -10.24 -33.96 4.41
N THR A 11 -10.82 -32.99 3.69
CA THR A 11 -12.28 -32.80 3.56
C THR A 11 -12.88 -33.60 2.40
N CYS A 12 -12.31 -33.50 1.19
CA CYS A 12 -12.87 -34.14 -0.01
C CYS A 12 -11.98 -35.22 -0.62
N GLU A 13 -10.86 -35.54 0.03
CA GLU A 13 -9.91 -36.59 -0.39
C GLU A 13 -9.20 -36.37 -1.73
N THR A 14 -9.43 -35.23 -2.40
CA THR A 14 -8.78 -34.87 -3.65
C THR A 14 -7.26 -34.83 -3.50
N LEU A 15 -6.57 -35.46 -4.44
CA LEU A 15 -5.11 -35.41 -4.57
C LEU A 15 -4.67 -34.16 -5.33
N ILE A 16 -3.62 -33.52 -4.84
CA ILE A 16 -3.15 -32.22 -5.31
C ILE A 16 -1.63 -32.26 -5.41
N ASP A 17 -1.13 -32.19 -6.65
CA ASP A 17 0.28 -32.07 -6.95
C ASP A 17 0.72 -30.62 -6.69
N CYS A 18 1.72 -30.41 -5.84
CA CYS A 18 2.19 -29.10 -5.46
C CYS A 18 3.67 -28.88 -5.79
N ARG A 19 3.99 -27.79 -6.49
CA ARG A 19 5.37 -27.33 -6.71
C ARG A 19 5.60 -26.02 -5.95
N ILE A 20 6.59 -26.02 -5.08
CA ILE A 20 6.88 -24.91 -4.19
C ILE A 20 8.24 -24.32 -4.57
N GLY A 21 8.26 -23.06 -4.99
CA GLY A 21 9.48 -22.32 -5.25
C GLY A 21 10.01 -21.65 -3.97
N MET A 22 11.28 -21.88 -3.67
CA MET A 22 11.91 -21.34 -2.45
C MET A 22 12.22 -19.86 -2.61
N SER A 23 11.73 -19.05 -1.68
CA SER A 23 12.13 -17.66 -1.45
C SER A 23 13.48 -17.58 -0.73
N ASN A 24 14.11 -16.40 -0.75
CA ASN A 24 15.32 -16.08 0.03
C ASN A 24 15.03 -15.80 1.51
N ARG A 25 14.00 -16.43 2.10
CA ARG A 25 13.56 -16.22 3.48
C ARG A 25 13.68 -17.53 4.27
N ASP A 26 14.10 -17.42 5.53
CA ASP A 26 14.31 -18.57 6.40
C ASP A 26 13.01 -19.30 6.76
N ILE A 27 11.94 -18.55 7.05
CA ILE A 27 10.61 -19.09 7.40
C ILE A 27 9.61 -18.71 6.31
N GLN A 28 8.98 -19.70 5.67
CA GLN A 28 8.15 -19.50 4.48
C GLN A 28 6.75 -20.09 4.71
N PRO A 29 5.79 -19.26 5.17
CA PRO A 29 4.41 -19.69 5.35
C PRO A 29 3.69 -19.73 3.99
N PHE A 30 3.04 -20.84 3.69
CA PHE A 30 2.27 -21.06 2.49
C PHE A 30 0.82 -21.41 2.80
N GLN A 31 -0.07 -21.05 1.89
CA GLN A 31 -1.46 -21.44 1.96
C GLN A 31 -2.08 -21.45 0.57
N PHE A 32 -2.96 -22.42 0.33
CA PHE A 32 -3.85 -22.46 -0.83
C PHE A 32 -5.16 -23.15 -0.47
N ALA A 33 -6.19 -23.03 -1.31
CA ALA A 33 -7.45 -23.73 -1.12
C ALA A 33 -7.51 -24.98 -2.01
N CYS A 34 -8.15 -26.04 -1.51
CA CYS A 34 -8.44 -27.23 -2.28
C CYS A 34 -9.21 -26.83 -3.56
N PRO A 35 -8.76 -27.24 -4.76
CA PRO A 35 -9.43 -26.90 -6.02
C PRO A 35 -10.88 -27.39 -6.14
N GLU A 36 -11.26 -28.41 -5.38
CA GLU A 36 -12.59 -29.05 -5.45
C GLU A 36 -13.55 -28.54 -4.35
N CYS A 37 -13.14 -28.56 -3.08
CA CYS A 37 -14.02 -28.22 -1.95
C CYS A 37 -13.69 -26.89 -1.26
N GLU A 38 -12.65 -26.18 -1.70
CA GLU A 38 -12.15 -24.93 -1.11
C GLU A 38 -11.65 -25.02 0.34
N GLU A 39 -11.43 -26.25 0.87
CA GLU A 39 -10.75 -26.44 2.16
C GLU A 39 -9.39 -25.73 2.18
N ARG A 40 -9.11 -25.02 3.27
CA ARG A 40 -7.91 -24.21 3.39
C ARG A 40 -6.72 -25.07 3.84
N ILE A 41 -5.71 -25.18 2.99
CA ILE A 41 -4.49 -25.94 3.25
C ILE A 41 -3.37 -24.96 3.60
N THR A 42 -2.77 -25.08 4.79
CA THR A 42 -1.67 -24.22 5.27
C THR A 42 -0.48 -25.05 5.72
N PHE A 43 0.73 -24.56 5.51
CA PHE A 43 1.96 -25.15 6.05
C PHE A 43 3.10 -24.13 6.00
N THR A 44 4.16 -24.35 6.77
CA THR A 44 5.35 -23.49 6.83
C THR A 44 6.61 -24.29 6.56
N ILE A 45 7.42 -23.82 5.64
CA ILE A 45 8.77 -24.36 5.40
C ILE A 45 9.78 -23.57 6.23
N GLY A 46 10.76 -24.27 6.83
CA GLY A 46 11.78 -23.66 7.68
C GLY A 46 11.38 -23.50 9.15
N SER A 47 10.25 -24.08 9.56
CA SER A 47 9.84 -24.24 10.96
C SER A 47 10.23 -25.64 11.47
N GLU A 48 10.60 -25.76 12.75
CA GLU A 48 10.84 -27.05 13.41
C GLU A 48 9.54 -27.81 13.70
N LYS A 49 8.40 -27.13 13.68
CA LYS A 49 7.08 -27.72 13.90
C LYS A 49 6.44 -28.06 12.56
N ASP A 50 5.98 -29.30 12.43
CA ASP A 50 5.02 -29.66 11.39
C ASP A 50 3.69 -28.96 11.69
N ASP A 51 3.31 -28.05 10.80
CA ASP A 51 2.15 -27.18 10.91
C ASP A 51 1.22 -27.31 9.69
N LEU A 52 1.33 -28.42 8.96
CA LEU A 52 0.39 -28.74 7.90
C LEU A 52 -1.04 -28.90 8.47
N THR A 53 -1.99 -28.15 7.92
CA THR A 53 -3.42 -28.29 8.24
C THR A 53 -4.26 -28.30 6.97
N GLY A 54 -5.42 -28.97 7.03
CA GLY A 54 -6.39 -29.08 5.93
C GLY A 54 -6.05 -30.13 4.85
N ALA A 55 -4.88 -30.74 4.96
CA ALA A 55 -4.46 -31.85 4.12
C ALA A 55 -3.43 -32.73 4.83
N SER A 56 -3.24 -33.93 4.28
CA SER A 56 -2.19 -34.87 4.65
C SER A 56 -1.13 -34.96 3.54
N ASP A 57 0.15 -35.10 3.92
CA ASP A 57 1.27 -35.25 2.96
C ASP A 57 1.33 -36.70 2.44
N ILE A 58 1.43 -36.87 1.13
CA ILE A 58 1.63 -38.17 0.47
C ILE A 58 3.12 -38.31 0.16
N ILE A 59 3.79 -39.16 0.94
CA ILE A 59 5.26 -39.36 0.85
C ILE A 59 5.63 -40.11 -0.43
N ASP A 60 4.87 -41.14 -0.78
CA ASP A 60 5.13 -42.01 -1.93
C ASP A 60 4.33 -41.54 -3.15
N PHE A 61 4.76 -40.43 -3.77
CA PHE A 61 4.20 -39.94 -5.02
C PHE A 61 5.23 -40.01 -6.17
N GLU A 62 4.75 -40.16 -7.41
CA GLU A 62 5.62 -40.17 -8.58
C GLU A 62 5.98 -38.75 -9.02
N ALA A 63 7.29 -38.51 -9.24
CA ALA A 63 7.82 -37.29 -9.81
C ALA A 63 8.69 -37.61 -11.04
N PRO A 64 8.67 -36.80 -12.12
CA PRO A 64 7.87 -35.59 -12.30
C PRO A 64 6.36 -35.88 -12.42
N PHE A 65 5.52 -34.91 -12.02
CA PHE A 65 4.07 -35.06 -12.05
C PHE A 65 3.55 -35.43 -13.44
N THR A 66 2.63 -36.38 -13.50
CA THR A 66 2.01 -36.90 -14.74
C THR A 66 0.92 -35.99 -15.29
N GLY A 67 0.35 -35.12 -14.44
CA GLY A 67 -0.76 -34.23 -14.77
C GLY A 67 -2.14 -34.83 -14.57
N GLU A 68 -2.23 -35.98 -13.88
CA GLU A 68 -3.49 -36.64 -13.52
C GLU A 68 -4.23 -35.92 -12.38
N ASN A 69 -3.49 -35.36 -11.42
CA ASN A 69 -4.05 -34.63 -10.27
C ASN A 69 -4.19 -33.13 -10.57
N HIS A 70 -4.93 -32.43 -9.70
CA HIS A 70 -4.92 -30.96 -9.73
C HIS A 70 -3.52 -30.44 -9.38
N PHE A 71 -3.08 -29.39 -10.07
CA PHE A 71 -1.73 -28.84 -9.88
C PHE A 71 -1.74 -27.45 -9.23
N VAL A 72 -0.90 -27.29 -8.21
CA VAL A 72 -0.71 -26.05 -7.46
C VAL A 72 0.77 -25.65 -7.42
N GLU A 73 1.14 -24.59 -8.13
CA GLU A 73 2.41 -23.88 -7.94
C GLU A 73 2.31 -22.77 -6.88
N LEU A 74 3.33 -22.66 -6.01
CA LEU A 74 3.43 -21.68 -4.91
C LEU A 74 4.79 -20.98 -4.92
N HIS A 75 4.81 -19.67 -4.65
CA HIS A 75 6.02 -18.86 -4.51
C HIS A 75 5.70 -17.60 -3.70
N LEU A 76 6.57 -17.19 -2.77
CA LEU A 76 6.32 -15.98 -1.95
C LEU A 76 6.68 -14.67 -2.63
N ASP A 77 7.72 -14.68 -3.47
CA ASP A 77 8.24 -13.44 -4.07
C ASP A 77 7.67 -13.09 -5.46
N PHE A 78 7.01 -14.03 -6.15
CA PHE A 78 6.61 -13.87 -7.55
C PHE A 78 5.17 -14.33 -7.76
N PRO A 79 4.44 -13.72 -8.73
CA PRO A 79 3.10 -14.18 -9.08
C PRO A 79 3.13 -15.61 -9.64
N VAL A 80 2.20 -16.47 -9.21
CA VAL A 80 2.13 -17.88 -9.60
C VAL A 80 0.98 -18.17 -10.56
N TYR A 81 1.29 -18.71 -11.73
CA TYR A 81 0.33 -18.92 -12.82
C TYR A 81 -0.59 -20.13 -12.59
N PHE A 82 -1.88 -19.97 -12.88
CA PHE A 82 -2.85 -21.06 -12.97
C PHE A 82 -2.65 -21.77 -14.31
N CYS A 83 -1.86 -22.83 -14.29
CA CYS A 83 -1.59 -23.63 -15.48
C CYS A 83 -1.44 -25.11 -15.11
N LYS A 84 -1.44 -25.97 -16.12
CA LYS A 84 -1.01 -27.36 -15.94
C LYS A 84 0.47 -27.42 -15.58
N TYR A 85 0.87 -28.51 -14.93
CA TYR A 85 2.29 -28.76 -14.67
C TYR A 85 3.09 -28.78 -15.98
N THR A 86 4.27 -28.20 -15.95
CA THR A 86 5.24 -28.28 -17.05
C THR A 86 6.63 -28.36 -16.45
N GLN A 87 7.35 -29.44 -16.78
CA GLN A 87 8.70 -29.69 -16.29
C GLN A 87 9.65 -28.56 -16.71
N GLY A 88 10.51 -28.11 -15.79
CA GLY A 88 11.46 -27.02 -16.02
C GLY A 88 10.87 -25.60 -16.01
N MET A 89 9.58 -25.42 -16.30
CA MET A 89 8.91 -24.11 -16.35
C MET A 89 8.41 -23.63 -14.98
N THR A 90 9.35 -23.41 -14.05
CA THR A 90 9.10 -22.95 -12.66
C THR A 90 8.73 -21.46 -12.61
N THR A 91 8.05 -21.01 -11.55
CA THR A 91 7.74 -19.57 -11.35
C THR A 91 8.98 -18.68 -11.45
N PHE A 92 10.10 -19.08 -10.85
CA PHE A 92 11.35 -18.31 -10.92
C PHE A 92 11.83 -18.11 -12.37
N PHE A 93 11.86 -19.19 -13.17
CA PHE A 93 12.30 -19.10 -14.55
C PHE A 93 11.34 -18.29 -15.42
N ARG A 94 10.03 -18.36 -15.15
CA ARG A 94 9.04 -17.51 -15.82
C ARG A 94 9.26 -16.04 -15.49
N ALA A 95 9.32 -15.69 -14.21
CA ALA A 95 9.57 -14.34 -13.74
C ALA A 95 10.86 -13.77 -14.36
N MET A 96 11.97 -14.53 -14.30
CA MET A 96 13.25 -14.14 -14.90
C MET A 96 13.17 -13.94 -16.42
N SER A 97 12.42 -14.79 -17.13
CA SER A 97 12.23 -14.67 -18.58
C SER A 97 11.37 -13.46 -18.96
N GLU A 98 10.42 -13.08 -18.11
CA GLU A 98 9.48 -12.00 -18.38
C GLU A 98 10.08 -10.61 -18.16
N ILE A 99 10.81 -10.41 -17.06
CA ILE A 99 11.39 -9.10 -16.70
C ILE A 99 12.88 -8.99 -17.08
N GLY A 100 13.54 -10.12 -17.35
CA GLY A 100 14.96 -10.16 -17.65
C GLY A 100 15.88 -9.97 -16.43
N ARG A 101 17.18 -10.16 -16.66
CA ARG A 101 18.19 -10.23 -15.59
C ARG A 101 18.40 -8.91 -14.83
N ASN A 102 18.36 -7.78 -15.52
CA ASN A 102 18.62 -6.47 -14.92
C ASN A 102 17.50 -6.09 -13.95
N GLU A 103 16.26 -6.13 -14.43
CA GLU A 103 15.08 -5.82 -13.61
C GLU A 103 14.91 -6.81 -12.45
N PHE A 104 15.22 -8.09 -12.68
CA PHE A 104 15.29 -9.06 -11.60
C PHE A 104 16.30 -8.67 -10.51
N GLY A 105 17.46 -8.13 -10.89
CA GLY A 105 18.45 -7.62 -9.93
C GLY A 105 17.89 -6.53 -9.02
N HIS A 106 17.15 -5.58 -9.60
CA HIS A 106 16.47 -4.52 -8.85
C HIS A 106 15.36 -5.08 -7.95
N LEU A 107 14.54 -6.01 -8.45
CA LEU A 107 13.50 -6.68 -7.66
C LEU A 107 14.11 -7.45 -6.48
N ALA A 108 15.17 -8.23 -6.73
CA ALA A 108 15.87 -9.01 -5.71
C ALA A 108 16.43 -8.12 -4.59
N GLN A 109 16.97 -6.95 -4.92
CA GLN A 109 17.42 -5.97 -3.92
C GLN A 109 16.26 -5.52 -3.01
N ARG A 110 15.09 -5.24 -3.57
CA ARG A 110 13.91 -4.82 -2.79
C ARG A 110 13.39 -5.95 -1.90
N LEU A 111 13.39 -7.19 -2.41
CA LEU A 111 13.02 -8.37 -1.61
C LEU A 111 14.01 -8.60 -0.46
N ASP A 112 15.31 -8.40 -0.68
CA ASP A 112 16.33 -8.48 0.38
C ASP A 112 16.13 -7.39 1.44
N MET A 113 15.74 -6.18 1.04
CA MET A 113 15.37 -5.12 2.00
C MET A 113 14.17 -5.53 2.86
N LEU A 114 13.16 -6.19 2.29
CA LEU A 114 12.04 -6.73 3.07
C LEU A 114 12.47 -7.78 4.09
N ASN A 115 13.39 -8.67 3.71
CA ASN A 115 13.96 -9.66 4.64
C ASN A 115 14.66 -9.01 5.83
N ARG A 116 15.31 -7.86 5.63
CA ARG A 116 15.95 -7.08 6.71
C ARG A 116 14.96 -6.29 7.56
N LEU A 117 13.81 -5.90 6.99
CA LEU A 117 12.79 -5.12 7.68
C LEU A 117 11.87 -5.96 8.57
N TYR A 118 11.48 -7.16 8.12
CA TYR A 118 10.55 -8.02 8.86
C TYR A 118 10.97 -8.24 10.33
N PRO A 119 12.24 -8.54 10.67
CA PRO A 119 12.69 -8.69 12.06
C PRO A 119 12.56 -7.41 12.91
N LEU A 120 12.50 -6.24 12.26
CA LEU A 120 12.43 -4.93 12.91
C LEU A 120 11.00 -4.42 13.07
N GLN A 121 9.97 -5.14 12.60
CA GLN A 121 8.57 -4.71 12.58
C GLN A 121 8.12 -4.10 13.92
N ARG A 122 8.37 -4.80 15.04
CA ARG A 122 7.99 -4.36 16.38
C ARG A 122 8.65 -3.04 16.78
N GLU A 123 9.93 -2.87 16.47
CA GLU A 123 10.67 -1.67 16.82
C GLU A 123 10.25 -0.49 15.94
N LEU A 124 10.00 -0.74 14.66
CA LEU A 124 9.44 0.23 13.70
C LEU A 124 8.06 0.74 14.15
N GLU A 125 7.17 -0.15 14.57
CA GLU A 125 5.86 0.21 15.14
C GLU A 125 6.00 1.06 16.41
N ARG A 126 6.93 0.68 17.29
CA ARG A 126 7.18 1.39 18.55
C ARG A 126 7.72 2.79 18.33
N VAL A 127 8.56 3.03 17.32
CA VAL A 127 9.00 4.40 16.98
C VAL A 127 7.79 5.30 16.73
N ILE A 128 6.85 4.85 15.90
CA ILE A 128 5.62 5.58 15.61
C ILE A 128 4.77 5.78 16.87
N THR A 129 4.63 4.74 17.69
CA THR A 129 3.84 4.79 18.93
C THR A 129 4.42 5.78 19.94
N GLN A 130 5.74 5.76 20.18
CA GLN A 130 6.37 6.66 21.14
C GLN A 130 6.31 8.12 20.68
N TYR A 131 6.48 8.36 19.37
CA TYR A 131 6.32 9.69 18.79
C TYR A 131 4.89 10.21 18.99
N LYS A 132 3.86 9.42 18.63
CA LYS A 132 2.45 9.81 18.80
C LYS A 132 2.08 10.12 20.27
N LYS A 133 2.70 9.41 21.22
CA LYS A 133 2.54 9.63 22.67
C LYS A 133 3.32 10.85 23.20
N GLY A 134 4.18 11.47 22.40
CA GLY A 134 5.06 12.57 22.83
C GLY A 134 6.19 12.13 23.76
N ASN A 135 6.50 10.84 23.85
CA ASN A 135 7.54 10.33 24.76
C ASN A 135 8.91 10.29 24.05
N ILE A 136 9.59 11.44 24.00
CA ILE A 136 10.86 11.61 23.27
C ILE A 136 11.98 10.73 23.84
N ASN A 137 12.03 10.54 25.16
CA ASN A 137 13.02 9.68 25.81
C ASN A 137 12.89 8.21 25.35
N ASN A 138 11.66 7.70 25.26
CA ASN A 138 11.44 6.35 24.75
C ASN A 138 11.60 6.27 23.24
N PHE A 139 11.20 7.32 22.51
CA PHE A 139 11.43 7.43 21.07
C PHE A 139 12.92 7.28 20.73
N GLU A 140 13.80 8.03 21.40
CA GLU A 140 15.25 7.96 21.24
C GLU A 140 15.80 6.54 21.48
N LYS A 141 15.37 5.90 22.58
CA LYS A 141 15.77 4.51 22.91
C LYS A 141 15.37 3.50 21.85
N VAL A 142 14.22 3.70 21.19
CA VAL A 142 13.77 2.80 20.12
C VAL A 142 14.51 3.10 18.82
N CYS A 143 14.70 4.38 18.46
CA CYS A 143 15.49 4.78 17.28
C CYS A 143 16.92 4.22 17.34
N ALA A 144 17.55 4.18 18.52
CA ALA A 144 18.89 3.63 18.69
C ALA A 144 19.03 2.12 18.38
N LYS A 145 17.91 1.40 18.24
CA LYS A 145 17.87 -0.02 17.85
C LYS A 145 17.66 -0.24 16.35
N LEU A 146 17.31 0.81 15.62
CA LEU A 146 17.08 0.75 14.18
C LEU A 146 18.38 1.02 13.42
N PRO A 147 18.50 0.54 12.16
CA PRO A 147 19.66 0.79 11.30
C PRO A 147 19.64 2.23 10.76
N MET A 148 19.74 3.22 11.65
CA MET A 148 19.73 4.64 11.34
C MET A 148 20.66 5.42 12.27
N GLU A 149 20.96 6.67 11.91
CA GLU A 149 21.69 7.58 12.81
C GLU A 149 20.94 7.76 14.14
N LYS A 150 21.70 7.90 15.22
CA LYS A 150 21.14 8.24 16.53
C LYS A 150 20.49 9.62 16.48
N LEU A 151 19.46 9.81 17.31
CA LEU A 151 18.80 11.10 17.47
C LEU A 151 19.84 12.16 17.87
N ARG A 152 19.91 13.24 17.09
CA ARG A 152 20.93 14.30 17.28
C ARG A 152 20.65 15.16 18.50
N SER A 153 19.38 15.52 18.70
CA SER A 153 18.92 16.27 19.87
C SER A 153 17.41 16.11 20.06
N HIS A 154 16.88 16.62 21.18
CA HIS A 154 15.43 16.64 21.43
C HIS A 154 14.71 17.83 20.77
N LYS A 155 15.40 18.58 19.90
CA LYS A 155 14.76 19.62 19.09
C LYS A 155 13.79 18.99 18.08
N LYS A 156 12.71 19.71 17.76
CA LYS A 156 11.61 19.18 16.96
C LYS A 156 12.04 18.78 15.55
N GLU A 157 12.91 19.58 14.94
CA GLU A 157 13.48 19.31 13.62
C GLU A 157 14.30 18.01 13.58
N ASP A 158 15.00 17.67 14.66
CA ASP A 158 15.82 16.46 14.78
C ASP A 158 14.94 15.23 15.09
N VAL A 159 13.91 15.40 15.91
CA VAL A 159 12.88 14.36 16.15
C VAL A 159 12.14 14.04 14.84
N LEU A 160 11.72 15.06 14.08
CA LEU A 160 11.10 14.89 12.77
C LEU A 160 12.06 14.22 11.79
N ALA A 161 13.34 14.61 11.78
CA ALA A 161 14.33 13.99 10.90
C ALA A 161 14.44 12.49 11.18
N SER A 162 14.56 12.12 12.45
CA SER A 162 14.64 10.72 12.88
C SER A 162 13.35 9.95 12.55
N LEU A 163 12.18 10.55 12.79
CA LEU A 163 10.89 9.96 12.45
C LEU A 163 10.78 9.68 10.94
N TYR A 164 11.11 10.67 10.10
CA TYR A 164 11.00 10.52 8.66
C TYR A 164 12.07 9.60 8.07
N THR A 165 13.24 9.47 8.71
CA THR A 165 14.21 8.41 8.40
C THR A 165 13.62 7.03 8.70
N ALA A 166 12.95 6.84 9.84
CA ALA A 166 12.29 5.57 10.15
C ALA A 166 11.18 5.25 9.13
N THR A 167 10.36 6.23 8.73
CA THR A 167 9.35 6.01 7.67
C THR A 167 9.98 5.69 6.32
N SER A 168 11.12 6.29 5.99
CA SER A 168 11.87 6.02 4.77
C SER A 168 12.41 4.59 4.75
N ILE A 169 12.94 4.11 5.89
CA ILE A 169 13.35 2.72 6.05
C ILE A 169 12.18 1.78 5.77
N MET A 170 11.01 2.03 6.37
CA MET A 170 9.80 1.22 6.18
C MET A 170 9.30 1.21 4.73
N SER A 171 9.30 2.36 4.04
CA SER A 171 8.74 2.48 2.69
C SER A 171 9.72 2.13 1.57
N SER A 172 11.03 2.15 1.84
CA SER A 172 12.07 2.01 0.81
C SER A 172 11.94 0.79 -0.12
N PRO A 173 11.50 -0.41 0.31
CA PRO A 173 11.30 -1.53 -0.62
C PRO A 173 10.07 -1.36 -1.49
N PHE A 174 9.14 -0.48 -1.11
CA PHE A 174 7.85 -0.29 -1.77
C PHE A 174 7.83 0.93 -2.68
N THR A 175 8.82 1.83 -2.60
CA THR A 175 8.82 3.14 -3.30
C THR A 175 10.03 3.31 -4.22
N ILE A 176 10.01 4.36 -5.05
CA ILE A 176 11.14 4.75 -5.91
C ILE A 176 11.92 5.88 -5.23
N HIS A 177 13.23 5.72 -5.08
CA HIS A 177 14.05 6.64 -4.27
C HIS A 177 14.17 8.03 -4.91
N GLU A 178 14.39 8.08 -6.22
CA GLU A 178 14.59 9.30 -7.00
C GLU A 178 13.37 10.22 -6.91
N GLN A 179 12.17 9.62 -7.00
CA GLN A 179 10.90 10.34 -6.84
C GLN A 179 10.77 10.98 -5.46
N ASN A 180 11.19 10.28 -4.39
CA ASN A 180 11.14 10.81 -3.04
C ASN A 180 12.06 12.03 -2.85
N GLU A 181 13.24 12.01 -3.47
CA GLU A 181 14.18 13.14 -3.42
C GLU A 181 13.63 14.36 -4.16
N GLU A 182 13.08 14.15 -5.36
CA GLU A 182 12.45 15.20 -6.16
C GLU A 182 11.31 15.87 -5.40
N LEU A 183 10.39 15.08 -4.85
CA LEU A 183 9.25 15.59 -4.07
C LEU A 183 9.70 16.36 -2.83
N SER A 184 10.68 15.85 -2.08
CA SER A 184 11.18 16.53 -0.88
C SER A 184 11.80 17.89 -1.21
N LYS A 185 12.51 18.01 -2.34
CA LYS A 185 13.06 19.29 -2.81
C LYS A 185 11.96 20.21 -3.34
N GLY A 186 11.10 19.69 -4.22
CA GLY A 186 10.02 20.44 -4.87
C GLY A 186 9.04 21.06 -3.87
N PHE A 187 8.58 20.30 -2.88
CA PHE A 187 7.67 20.83 -1.85
C PHE A 187 8.34 21.89 -0.97
N THR A 188 9.64 21.77 -0.70
CA THR A 188 10.38 22.82 0.03
C THR A 188 10.40 24.13 -0.76
N LEU A 189 10.65 24.06 -2.07
CA LEU A 189 10.62 25.23 -2.95
C LEU A 189 9.22 25.84 -3.06
N LEU A 190 8.17 25.01 -3.11
CA LEU A 190 6.78 25.46 -3.05
C LEU A 190 6.52 26.32 -1.81
N TYR A 191 6.95 25.86 -0.63
CA TYR A 191 6.78 26.62 0.61
C TYR A 191 7.51 27.96 0.61
N GLN A 192 8.73 28.00 0.07
CA GLN A 192 9.49 29.24 -0.10
C GLN A 192 8.74 30.23 -1.01
N HIS A 193 8.23 29.75 -2.14
CA HIS A 193 7.46 30.57 -3.07
C HIS A 193 6.16 31.11 -2.43
N LEU A 194 5.39 30.23 -1.79
CA LEU A 194 4.14 30.60 -1.13
C LEU A 194 4.38 31.62 -0.01
N HIS A 195 5.38 31.40 0.85
CA HIS A 195 5.71 32.35 1.92
C HIS A 195 6.17 33.70 1.36
N GLY A 196 6.94 33.71 0.26
CA GLY A 196 7.39 34.94 -0.38
C GLY A 196 6.25 35.74 -1.01
N LYS A 197 5.31 35.08 -1.68
CA LYS A 197 4.25 35.73 -2.48
C LYS A 197 2.96 36.01 -1.69
N HIS A 198 2.55 35.10 -0.81
CA HIS A 198 1.25 35.11 -0.13
C HIS A 198 1.38 34.99 1.40
N LYS A 199 2.48 35.53 1.97
CA LYS A 199 2.86 35.39 3.39
C LYS A 199 1.69 35.39 4.38
N LYS A 200 0.86 36.43 4.36
CA LYS A 200 -0.24 36.61 5.32
C LYS A 200 -1.26 35.48 5.24
N ASN A 201 -1.71 35.15 4.04
CA ASN A 201 -2.74 34.13 3.82
C ASN A 201 -2.19 32.72 4.06
N VAL A 202 -0.92 32.48 3.73
CA VAL A 202 -0.21 31.23 4.05
C VAL A 202 -0.12 31.02 5.56
N ILE A 203 0.27 32.06 6.32
CA ILE A 203 0.32 31.98 7.78
C ILE A 203 -1.09 31.72 8.34
N SER A 204 -2.10 32.45 7.87
CA SER A 204 -3.50 32.25 8.28
C SER A 204 -3.99 30.83 8.04
N PHE A 205 -3.67 30.25 6.88
CA PHE A 205 -4.01 28.86 6.55
C PHE A 205 -3.36 27.87 7.54
N PHE A 206 -2.06 28.04 7.84
CA PHE A 206 -1.38 27.16 8.78
C PHE A 206 -1.89 27.29 10.21
N GLU A 207 -2.23 28.50 10.64
CA GLU A 207 -2.86 28.71 11.93
C GLU A 207 -4.23 28.01 12.01
N GLU A 208 -5.02 28.06 10.95
CA GLU A 208 -6.32 27.37 10.88
C GLU A 208 -6.16 25.86 11.04
N ILE A 209 -5.28 25.22 10.25
CA ILE A 209 -5.11 23.76 10.27
C ILE A 209 -4.39 23.21 11.51
N ILE A 210 -3.64 24.07 12.23
CA ILE A 210 -3.09 23.76 13.54
C ILE A 210 -4.20 23.84 14.60
N ASN A 211 -4.96 24.95 14.62
CA ASN A 211 -5.99 25.20 15.62
C ASN A 211 -7.12 24.17 15.58
N ASN A 212 -7.54 23.74 14.38
CA ASN A 212 -8.56 22.71 14.21
C ASN A 212 -7.99 21.27 14.31
N LYS A 213 -6.70 21.11 14.58
CA LYS A 213 -5.97 19.83 14.69
C LYS A 213 -5.94 18.98 13.41
N PHE A 214 -6.34 19.53 12.26
CA PHE A 214 -6.35 18.82 10.99
C PHE A 214 -4.96 18.28 10.66
N LEU A 215 -3.92 19.11 10.74
CA LEU A 215 -2.56 18.70 10.38
C LEU A 215 -2.04 17.59 11.29
N LYS A 216 -2.28 17.69 12.60
CA LYS A 216 -1.86 16.69 13.58
C LYS A 216 -2.53 15.34 13.33
N ASN A 217 -3.85 15.34 13.11
CA ASN A 217 -4.60 14.13 12.83
C ASN A 217 -4.15 13.51 11.50
N LEU A 218 -4.01 14.32 10.44
CA LEU A 218 -3.53 13.86 9.14
C LEU A 218 -2.13 13.23 9.24
N HIS A 219 -1.22 13.89 9.95
CA HIS A 219 0.13 13.38 10.16
C HIS A 219 0.11 12.04 10.93
N PHE A 220 -0.65 11.97 12.02
CA PHE A 220 -0.72 10.75 12.83
C PHE A 220 -1.35 9.60 12.07
N ASP A 221 -2.39 9.84 11.29
CA ASP A 221 -3.03 8.79 10.52
C ASP A 221 -2.12 8.29 9.40
N CYS A 222 -1.41 9.19 8.73
CA CYS A 222 -0.38 8.79 7.76
C CYS A 222 0.73 7.95 8.39
N LEU A 223 1.25 8.34 9.56
CA LEU A 223 2.25 7.53 10.27
C LEU A 223 1.73 6.15 10.68
N GLY A 224 0.43 6.02 10.96
CA GLY A 224 -0.18 4.75 11.35
C GLY A 224 -0.18 3.69 10.24
N LEU A 225 -0.03 4.11 8.98
CA LEU A 225 -0.03 3.20 7.83
C LEU A 225 1.30 2.45 7.66
N TYR A 226 2.43 3.05 8.05
CA TYR A 226 3.75 2.49 7.77
C TYR A 226 4.02 1.17 8.50
N PRO A 227 3.75 1.02 9.81
CA PRO A 227 3.92 -0.27 10.48
C PRO A 227 3.03 -1.35 9.85
N ARG A 228 1.78 -1.01 9.52
CA ARG A 228 0.81 -1.91 8.87
C ARG A 228 1.25 -2.39 7.50
N LEU A 229 1.93 -1.55 6.72
CA LEU A 229 2.56 -1.96 5.46
C LEU A 229 3.57 -3.10 5.67
N ILE A 230 4.38 -3.02 6.73
CA ILE A 230 5.39 -4.03 7.04
C ILE A 230 4.72 -5.35 7.44
N GLU A 231 3.59 -5.32 8.14
CA GLU A 231 2.82 -6.54 8.46
C GLU A 231 2.28 -7.22 7.19
N LEU A 232 2.05 -6.42 6.15
CA LEU A 232 1.60 -6.86 4.83
C LEU A 232 2.74 -7.10 3.85
N GLU A 233 3.99 -7.18 4.30
CA GLU A 233 5.13 -7.40 3.40
C GLU A 233 5.01 -8.71 2.61
N LEU A 234 4.65 -9.81 3.27
CA LEU A 234 4.45 -11.12 2.65
C LEU A 234 3.47 -11.09 1.47
N PRO A 235 2.21 -10.66 1.66
CA PRO A 235 1.26 -10.60 0.56
C PRO A 235 1.64 -9.58 -0.53
N LEU A 236 2.40 -8.53 -0.20
CA LEU A 236 2.80 -7.49 -1.16
C LEU A 236 4.05 -7.83 -1.98
N ARG A 237 4.86 -8.82 -1.59
CA ARG A 237 6.08 -9.21 -2.32
C ARG A 237 5.84 -9.47 -3.81
N PRO A 238 4.88 -10.33 -4.22
CA PRO A 238 4.63 -10.57 -5.64
C PRO A 238 4.13 -9.33 -6.37
N ALA A 239 3.51 -8.37 -5.68
CA ALA A 239 3.02 -7.14 -6.31
C ALA A 239 4.16 -6.21 -6.77
N LEU A 240 5.37 -6.38 -6.22
CA LEU A 240 6.58 -5.65 -6.64
C LEU A 240 7.07 -6.09 -8.02
N PHE A 241 6.80 -7.34 -8.42
CA PHE A 241 7.15 -7.86 -9.75
C PHE A 241 6.53 -7.01 -10.87
N TYR A 242 5.31 -6.52 -10.66
CA TYR A 242 4.59 -5.71 -11.63
C TYR A 242 5.12 -4.28 -11.81
N ASP A 243 6.17 -3.88 -11.09
CA ASP A 243 6.92 -2.66 -11.43
C ASP A 243 7.78 -2.83 -12.69
N TYR A 244 8.04 -4.08 -13.08
CA TYR A 244 8.97 -4.43 -14.15
C TYR A 244 8.28 -5.04 -15.37
N ILE A 245 6.95 -5.07 -15.35
CA ILE A 245 6.13 -5.59 -16.44
C ILE A 245 5.53 -4.41 -17.20
N GLU A 246 5.70 -4.43 -18.52
CA GLU A 246 5.01 -3.50 -19.42
C GLU A 246 3.49 -3.66 -19.28
N VAL A 247 2.76 -2.55 -19.34
CA VAL A 247 1.30 -2.52 -19.12
C VAL A 247 0.57 -3.47 -20.07
N GLU A 248 1.04 -3.58 -21.31
CA GLU A 248 0.49 -4.45 -22.36
C GLU A 248 0.70 -5.94 -22.07
N LYS A 249 1.72 -6.27 -21.27
CA LYS A 249 2.04 -7.64 -20.83
C LYS A 249 1.45 -7.96 -19.47
N TYR A 250 0.74 -7.02 -18.84
CA TYR A 250 0.11 -7.22 -17.56
C TYR A 250 -0.90 -8.37 -17.64
N ARG A 251 -0.58 -9.46 -16.97
CA ARG A 251 -1.49 -10.58 -16.77
C ARG A 251 -1.80 -10.66 -15.29
N PRO A 252 -3.04 -10.38 -14.88
CA PRO A 252 -3.41 -10.56 -13.49
C PRO A 252 -3.47 -12.05 -13.21
N VAL A 253 -2.61 -12.48 -12.30
CA VAL A 253 -2.52 -13.88 -11.93
C VAL A 253 -2.88 -13.99 -10.46
N PRO A 254 -3.79 -14.90 -10.07
CA PRO A 254 -4.10 -15.05 -8.67
C PRO A 254 -2.84 -15.47 -7.89
N ALA A 255 -2.54 -14.71 -6.85
CA ALA A 255 -1.24 -14.67 -6.20
C ALA A 255 -0.84 -15.94 -5.44
N ARG A 256 -1.82 -16.82 -5.16
CA ARG A 256 -1.81 -17.83 -4.09
C ARG A 256 -1.12 -17.35 -2.82
N VAL A 257 -1.39 -16.09 -2.49
CA VAL A 257 -1.06 -15.47 -1.23
C VAL A 257 -2.14 -15.89 -0.23
N SER A 258 -1.75 -16.27 0.99
CA SER A 258 -2.67 -16.79 2.04
C SER A 258 -3.94 -15.94 2.22
N THR A 259 -5.09 -16.60 2.39
CA THR A 259 -6.40 -15.94 2.52
C THR A 259 -6.60 -15.22 3.85
N ALA A 260 -5.78 -15.53 4.88
CA ALA A 260 -5.70 -14.72 6.09
C ALA A 260 -5.31 -13.25 5.81
N TYR A 261 -4.77 -12.98 4.61
CA TYR A 261 -4.41 -11.64 4.18
C TYR A 261 -5.53 -10.87 3.49
N PHE A 262 -6.60 -11.48 2.94
CA PHE A 262 -7.55 -10.68 2.14
C PHE A 262 -8.24 -9.60 2.99
N ASP A 263 -8.89 -9.96 4.09
CA ASP A 263 -9.59 -8.98 4.93
C ASP A 263 -8.62 -7.94 5.54
N THR A 264 -7.41 -8.38 5.92
CA THR A 264 -6.36 -7.49 6.44
C THR A 264 -5.91 -6.48 5.38
N CYS A 265 -5.66 -6.94 4.14
CA CYS A 265 -5.31 -6.10 3.00
C CYS A 265 -6.48 -5.19 2.59
N ASN A 266 -7.71 -5.70 2.63
CA ASN A 266 -8.94 -4.94 2.35
C ASN A 266 -9.10 -3.77 3.32
N ASN A 267 -8.94 -4.03 4.62
CA ASN A 267 -8.97 -2.99 5.65
C ASN A 267 -7.84 -1.98 5.45
N TYR A 268 -6.62 -2.45 5.16
CA TYR A 268 -5.50 -1.54 4.88
C TYR A 268 -5.74 -0.65 3.65
N TYR A 269 -6.28 -1.20 2.55
CA TYR A 269 -6.65 -0.41 1.37
C TYR A 269 -7.69 0.67 1.69
N LYS A 270 -8.70 0.35 2.52
CA LYS A 270 -9.71 1.33 2.97
C LYS A 270 -9.05 2.48 3.74
N ASP A 271 -8.16 2.15 4.67
CA ASP A 271 -7.44 3.14 5.48
C ASP A 271 -6.53 4.01 4.60
N LEU A 272 -5.84 3.41 3.62
CA LEU A 272 -5.07 4.16 2.62
C LEU A 272 -5.95 5.15 1.85
N ALA A 273 -7.11 4.72 1.34
CA ALA A 273 -8.01 5.56 0.57
C ALA A 273 -8.56 6.73 1.41
N GLU A 274 -8.87 6.48 2.69
CA GLU A 274 -9.35 7.51 3.60
C GLU A 274 -8.26 8.54 3.97
N VAL A 275 -7.05 8.08 4.28
CA VAL A 275 -5.92 8.98 4.54
C VAL A 275 -5.58 9.78 3.28
N PHE A 276 -5.56 9.14 2.11
CA PHE A 276 -5.31 9.80 0.83
C PHE A 276 -6.35 10.90 0.56
N ALA A 277 -7.64 10.61 0.77
CA ALA A 277 -8.71 11.61 0.62
C ALA A 277 -8.48 12.85 1.50
N ARG A 278 -7.97 12.66 2.72
CA ARG A 278 -7.64 13.77 3.63
C ARG A 278 -6.36 14.50 3.23
N GLN A 279 -5.36 13.80 2.68
CA GLN A 279 -4.18 14.44 2.08
C GLN A 279 -4.55 15.34 0.90
N LEU A 280 -5.54 14.95 0.09
CA LEU A 280 -6.04 15.80 -1.00
C LEU A 280 -6.63 17.12 -0.51
N THR A 281 -7.16 17.19 0.72
CA THR A 281 -7.60 18.46 1.32
C THR A 281 -6.42 19.39 1.58
N LEU A 282 -5.30 18.88 2.11
CA LEU A 282 -4.07 19.68 2.25
C LEU A 282 -3.54 20.13 0.89
N LEU A 283 -3.51 19.22 -0.08
CA LEU A 283 -3.06 19.50 -1.44
C LEU A 283 -3.91 20.59 -2.10
N ALA A 284 -5.23 20.52 -1.99
CA ALA A 284 -6.15 21.51 -2.53
C ALA A 284 -5.94 22.89 -1.90
N GLY A 285 -5.80 22.97 -0.57
CA GLY A 285 -5.56 24.24 0.13
C GLY A 285 -4.27 24.93 -0.34
N LEU A 286 -3.20 24.15 -0.53
CA LEU A 286 -1.94 24.65 -1.07
C LEU A 286 -2.04 25.05 -2.54
N ASN A 287 -2.78 24.30 -3.34
CA ASN A 287 -2.98 24.60 -4.74
C ASN A 287 -3.77 25.92 -4.91
N ASN A 288 -4.83 26.10 -4.13
CA ASN A 288 -5.61 27.33 -4.09
C ASN A 288 -4.74 28.53 -3.68
N LEU A 289 -3.90 28.39 -2.65
CA LEU A 289 -2.92 29.41 -2.27
C LEU A 289 -1.93 29.72 -3.39
N LEU A 290 -1.44 28.71 -4.11
CA LEU A 290 -0.47 28.88 -5.19
C LEU A 290 -1.06 29.66 -6.37
N LYS A 291 -2.29 29.32 -6.78
CA LYS A 291 -2.94 29.89 -7.96
C LYS A 291 -3.63 31.23 -7.67
N ARG A 292 -4.25 31.37 -6.49
CA ARG A 292 -5.20 32.46 -6.19
C ARG A 292 -4.87 33.22 -4.90
N GLY A 293 -3.91 32.74 -4.12
CA GLY A 293 -3.45 33.41 -2.90
C GLY A 293 -4.37 33.22 -1.68
N ASP A 294 -5.44 32.45 -1.77
CA ASP A 294 -6.37 32.13 -0.68
C ASP A 294 -6.69 30.63 -0.70
N HIS A 295 -6.54 29.93 0.43
CA HIS A 295 -6.76 28.48 0.52
C HIS A 295 -8.23 28.07 0.33
N ASN A 296 -9.18 28.99 0.54
CA ASN A 296 -10.61 28.75 0.33
C ASN A 296 -11.06 29.02 -1.11
N GLU A 297 -10.23 29.64 -1.94
CA GLU A 297 -10.62 30.06 -3.27
C GLU A 297 -10.35 28.96 -4.32
N PHE A 298 -11.42 28.26 -4.71
CA PHE A 298 -11.40 27.27 -5.79
C PHE A 298 -11.62 27.91 -7.17
N GLU A 299 -11.26 27.21 -8.23
CA GLU A 299 -11.43 27.68 -9.61
C GLU A 299 -12.89 28.00 -9.95
N ALA A 300 -13.11 29.18 -10.54
CA ALA A 300 -14.44 29.73 -10.77
C ALA A 300 -15.30 28.83 -11.67
N THR A 301 -14.69 28.21 -12.69
CA THR A 301 -15.38 27.30 -13.62
C THR A 301 -15.81 26.00 -12.93
N LEU A 302 -15.10 25.57 -11.90
CA LEU A 302 -15.42 24.35 -11.13
C LEU A 302 -16.51 24.61 -10.09
N LYS A 303 -16.64 25.85 -9.60
CA LYS A 303 -17.67 26.27 -8.61
C LYS A 303 -19.10 26.18 -9.12
N LEU A 304 -19.31 26.04 -10.43
CA LEU A 304 -20.63 25.87 -11.03
C LEU A 304 -20.86 24.41 -11.44
N ASN A 305 -22.07 23.91 -11.25
CA ASN A 305 -22.49 22.65 -11.84
C ASN A 305 -22.95 22.85 -13.30
N LYS A 306 -23.30 21.76 -14.00
CA LYS A 306 -23.79 21.82 -15.39
C LYS A 306 -25.08 22.65 -15.58
N LYS A 307 -25.77 22.99 -14.49
CA LYS A 307 -26.99 23.81 -14.46
C LYS A 307 -26.70 25.27 -14.06
N ASN A 308 -25.43 25.69 -14.00
CA ASN A 308 -24.99 26.99 -13.51
C ASN A 308 -25.38 27.29 -12.05
N GLU A 309 -25.56 26.25 -11.23
CA GLU A 309 -25.79 26.41 -9.80
C GLU A 309 -24.48 26.31 -9.02
N PHE A 310 -24.38 27.08 -7.94
CA PHE A 310 -23.20 27.11 -7.09
C PHE A 310 -23.03 25.80 -6.30
N ARG A 311 -21.84 25.20 -6.42
CA ARG A 311 -21.39 24.04 -5.66
C ARG A 311 -21.01 24.44 -4.25
N LYS A 312 -21.88 24.12 -3.29
CA LYS A 312 -21.64 24.42 -1.87
C LYS A 312 -20.38 23.74 -1.36
N GLU A 313 -20.02 22.60 -1.92
CA GLU A 313 -18.81 21.84 -1.61
C GLU A 313 -17.51 22.61 -1.91
N LEU A 314 -17.52 23.59 -2.82
CA LEU A 314 -16.37 24.42 -3.19
C LEU A 314 -16.42 25.83 -2.62
N SER A 315 -17.26 26.05 -1.60
CA SER A 315 -17.38 27.35 -0.92
C SER A 315 -16.25 27.65 0.06
N SER A 316 -15.59 26.62 0.57
CA SER A 316 -14.42 26.72 1.44
C SER A 316 -13.67 25.40 1.47
N LEU A 317 -12.42 25.43 1.92
CA LEU A 317 -11.61 24.24 2.07
C LEU A 317 -12.23 23.27 3.10
N ASN A 318 -12.86 23.81 4.14
CA ASN A 318 -13.56 23.01 5.15
C ASN A 318 -14.75 22.25 4.54
N LYS A 319 -15.51 22.86 3.64
CA LYS A 319 -16.59 22.15 2.92
C LYS A 319 -16.05 21.14 1.92
N PHE A 320 -14.93 21.46 1.27
CA PHE A 320 -14.25 20.52 0.39
C PHE A 320 -13.72 19.30 1.14
N ALA A 321 -13.36 19.43 2.43
CA ALA A 321 -12.88 18.33 3.25
C ALA A 321 -13.87 17.16 3.31
N ASP A 322 -15.17 17.43 3.29
CA ASP A 322 -16.27 16.44 3.36
C ASP A 322 -16.61 15.78 2.01
N VAL A 323 -15.99 16.19 0.91
CA VAL A 323 -16.25 15.64 -0.43
C VAL A 323 -15.71 14.21 -0.54
N ASP A 324 -16.43 13.31 -1.19
CA ASP A 324 -15.97 11.94 -1.45
C ASP A 324 -14.68 11.91 -2.29
N LEU A 325 -13.80 10.94 -2.03
CA LEU A 325 -12.51 10.77 -2.73
C LEU A 325 -12.65 10.86 -4.26
N GLY A 326 -13.67 10.21 -4.82
CA GLY A 326 -13.85 10.16 -6.27
C GLY A 326 -14.24 11.48 -6.93
N GLN A 327 -14.72 12.45 -6.15
CA GLN A 327 -15.02 13.80 -6.62
C GLN A 327 -13.89 14.77 -6.31
N LYS A 328 -13.17 14.61 -5.19
CA LYS A 328 -12.10 15.53 -4.77
C LYS A 328 -11.10 15.85 -5.89
N ILE A 329 -10.63 14.83 -6.61
CA ILE A 329 -9.63 14.98 -7.68
C ILE A 329 -10.14 15.90 -8.80
N GLN A 330 -11.43 15.86 -9.11
CA GLN A 330 -12.05 16.65 -10.18
C GLN A 330 -12.13 18.15 -9.84
N TYR A 331 -11.97 18.49 -8.57
CA TYR A 331 -12.09 19.86 -8.07
C TYR A 331 -10.74 20.52 -7.79
N ILE A 332 -9.64 19.81 -7.97
CA ILE A 332 -8.29 20.35 -7.86
C ILE A 332 -7.80 20.69 -9.28
N ASP A 333 -7.80 21.97 -9.62
CA ASP A 333 -7.42 22.47 -10.93
C ASP A 333 -5.90 22.56 -11.11
N ASP A 334 -5.38 22.14 -12.27
CA ASP A 334 -3.98 22.30 -12.70
C ASP A 334 -2.96 22.16 -11.54
N CYS A 335 -3.06 21.00 -10.86
CA CYS A 335 -2.36 20.77 -9.61
C CYS A 335 -0.85 20.76 -9.82
N PHE A 336 -0.10 21.40 -8.91
CA PHE A 336 1.36 21.36 -8.90
C PHE A 336 1.93 19.95 -8.65
N TYR A 337 1.11 19.02 -8.17
CA TYR A 337 1.45 17.62 -7.99
C TYR A 337 0.63 16.77 -8.96
N THR A 338 1.30 15.93 -9.74
CA THR A 338 0.63 14.99 -10.64
C THR A 338 0.12 13.79 -9.85
N ILE A 339 -1.20 13.75 -9.64
CA ILE A 339 -1.86 12.62 -8.98
C ILE A 339 -1.92 11.42 -9.94
N ASN A 340 -1.43 10.27 -9.50
CA ASN A 340 -1.60 9.04 -10.28
C ASN A 340 -3.04 8.52 -10.18
N ILE A 341 -3.88 8.90 -11.15
CA ILE A 341 -5.29 8.49 -11.19
C ILE A 341 -5.43 6.96 -11.32
N THR A 342 -4.46 6.26 -11.92
CA THR A 342 -4.52 4.79 -12.07
C THR A 342 -4.34 4.05 -10.74
N ALA A 343 -3.71 4.70 -9.74
CA ALA A 343 -3.58 4.18 -8.39
C ALA A 343 -4.89 4.27 -7.59
N ILE A 344 -5.88 5.04 -8.08
CA ILE A 344 -7.10 5.36 -7.34
C ILE A 344 -8.29 4.72 -8.03
N ASP A 345 -8.82 3.69 -7.40
CA ASP A 345 -10.01 3.01 -7.90
C ASP A 345 -11.21 3.27 -6.98
N ASN A 346 -12.00 4.28 -7.34
CA ASN A 346 -13.19 4.68 -6.58
C ASN A 346 -14.29 3.62 -6.64
N ARG A 347 -14.39 2.87 -7.75
CA ARG A 347 -15.39 1.80 -7.89
C ARG A 347 -15.00 0.66 -6.95
N LEU A 348 -13.74 0.23 -7.02
CA LEU A 348 -13.19 -0.78 -6.12
C LEU A 348 -13.37 -0.35 -4.66
N ARG A 349 -12.96 0.87 -4.27
CA ARG A 349 -13.15 1.40 -2.92
C ARG A 349 -14.60 1.31 -2.48
N ASN A 350 -15.55 1.73 -3.32
CA ASN A 350 -16.98 1.74 -2.96
C ASN A 350 -17.60 0.34 -2.89
N GLY A 351 -17.14 -0.60 -3.72
CA GLY A 351 -17.63 -1.98 -3.73
C GLY A 351 -17.07 -2.84 -2.60
N ILE A 352 -15.79 -2.69 -2.27
CA ILE A 352 -15.18 -3.41 -1.14
C ILE A 352 -15.48 -2.75 0.20
N ALA A 353 -15.80 -1.44 0.20
CA ALA A 353 -16.40 -0.78 1.35
C ALA A 353 -17.81 -1.33 1.60
N HIS A 354 -18.15 -1.52 2.87
CA HIS A 354 -19.47 -1.99 3.31
C HIS A 354 -19.82 -3.46 2.97
N TYR A 355 -18.82 -4.35 2.86
CA TYR A 355 -19.03 -5.80 2.71
C TYR A 355 -19.87 -6.20 1.48
N LYS A 356 -19.80 -5.43 0.39
CA LYS A 356 -20.46 -5.73 -0.89
C LYS A 356 -19.52 -6.47 -1.84
N TYR A 357 -18.88 -7.52 -1.34
CA TYR A 357 -18.00 -8.36 -2.13
C TYR A 357 -18.13 -9.83 -1.75
N GLU A 358 -17.73 -10.69 -2.68
CA GLU A 358 -17.56 -12.13 -2.50
C GLU A 358 -16.10 -12.44 -2.88
N TYR A 359 -15.44 -13.28 -2.09
CA TYR A 359 -14.06 -13.71 -2.35
C TYR A 359 -14.03 -15.21 -2.51
N LYS A 360 -13.66 -15.68 -3.71
CA LYS A 360 -13.52 -17.11 -4.00
C LYS A 360 -12.09 -17.55 -3.75
N GLU A 361 -11.84 -18.36 -2.72
CA GLU A 361 -10.48 -18.71 -2.29
C GLU A 361 -9.70 -19.53 -3.32
N SER A 362 -10.36 -20.47 -4.00
CA SER A 362 -9.72 -21.37 -4.98
C SER A 362 -9.15 -20.63 -6.20
N THR A 363 -9.85 -19.60 -6.66
CA THR A 363 -9.45 -18.78 -7.81
C THR A 363 -8.82 -17.45 -7.41
N GLN A 364 -8.93 -17.07 -6.13
CA GLN A 364 -8.61 -15.75 -5.57
C GLN A 364 -9.19 -14.58 -6.38
N VAL A 365 -10.42 -14.73 -6.84
CA VAL A 365 -11.19 -13.67 -7.50
C VAL A 365 -12.07 -12.98 -6.47
N ILE A 366 -12.05 -11.65 -6.49
CA ILE A 366 -12.89 -10.77 -5.69
C ILE A 366 -13.97 -10.22 -6.62
N THR A 367 -15.21 -10.59 -6.37
CA THR A 367 -16.38 -10.06 -7.07
C THR A 367 -17.01 -8.98 -6.20
N TYR A 368 -17.14 -7.75 -6.69
CA TYR A 368 -17.65 -6.62 -5.92
C TYR A 368 -18.75 -5.84 -6.66
N TYR A 369 -19.60 -5.14 -5.90
CA TYR A 369 -20.78 -4.45 -6.43
C TYR A 369 -20.71 -2.94 -6.16
N PRO A 370 -20.11 -2.15 -7.07
CA PRO A 370 -19.84 -0.74 -6.83
C PRO A 370 -21.06 0.17 -7.06
N ALA A 371 -22.09 -0.31 -7.76
CA ALA A 371 -23.31 0.45 -8.03
C ALA A 371 -24.27 0.46 -6.82
N LYS A 372 -24.98 1.57 -6.62
CA LYS A 372 -26.06 1.67 -5.64
C LYS A 372 -27.36 1.11 -6.27
N GLU A 373 -27.59 -0.19 -6.13
CA GLU A 373 -28.74 -0.91 -6.73
C GLU A 373 -29.86 -1.26 -5.73
N GLY A 374 -29.91 -0.59 -4.57
CA GLY A 374 -30.94 -0.85 -3.56
C GLY A 374 -30.84 -2.27 -2.99
N MET A 375 -31.91 -3.06 -3.13
CA MET A 375 -31.97 -4.47 -2.70
C MET A 375 -31.34 -5.44 -3.72
N GLU A 376 -31.08 -5.00 -4.94
CA GLU A 376 -30.53 -5.84 -6.01
C GLU A 376 -29.00 -5.74 -6.07
N ARG A 377 -28.34 -6.80 -6.54
CA ARG A 377 -26.88 -6.88 -6.78
C ARG A 377 -26.63 -7.48 -8.16
N THR A 378 -26.89 -6.71 -9.21
CA THR A 378 -26.84 -7.21 -10.59
C THR A 378 -25.58 -6.80 -11.33
N LYS A 379 -25.00 -5.65 -11.01
CA LYS A 379 -23.75 -5.17 -11.63
C LYS A 379 -22.56 -5.47 -10.73
N SER A 380 -21.93 -6.61 -10.97
CA SER A 380 -20.64 -6.98 -10.39
C SER A 380 -19.47 -6.59 -11.29
N GLU A 381 -18.32 -6.43 -10.66
CA GLU A 381 -17.02 -6.38 -11.29
C GLU A 381 -16.09 -7.38 -10.60
N ASP A 382 -15.20 -7.99 -11.37
CA ASP A 382 -14.23 -8.95 -10.87
C ASP A 382 -12.83 -8.35 -10.88
N ILE A 383 -12.04 -8.66 -9.85
CA ILE A 383 -10.63 -8.34 -9.76
C ILE A 383 -9.89 -9.50 -9.09
N THR A 384 -8.73 -9.88 -9.60
CA THR A 384 -7.89 -10.88 -8.92
C THR A 384 -7.31 -10.30 -7.64
N PHE A 385 -7.02 -11.15 -6.66
CA PHE A 385 -6.37 -10.69 -5.43
C PHE A 385 -5.01 -10.03 -5.70
N MET A 386 -4.29 -10.45 -6.74
CA MET A 386 -3.02 -9.83 -7.10
C MET A 386 -3.17 -8.45 -7.71
N GLU A 387 -4.19 -8.21 -8.55
CA GLU A 387 -4.54 -6.86 -8.99
C GLU A 387 -4.93 -5.97 -7.81
N PHE A 388 -5.67 -6.52 -6.85
CA PHE A 388 -6.02 -5.79 -5.64
C PHE A 388 -4.78 -5.39 -4.83
N LEU A 389 -3.82 -6.30 -4.64
CA LEU A 389 -2.54 -6.04 -3.97
C LEU A 389 -1.70 -5.02 -4.75
N ARG A 390 -1.69 -5.11 -6.08
CA ARG A 390 -1.04 -4.11 -6.95
C ARG A 390 -1.65 -2.72 -6.77
N LYS A 391 -2.98 -2.60 -6.79
CA LYS A 391 -3.66 -1.32 -6.52
C LYS A 391 -3.38 -0.80 -5.12
N THR A 392 -3.33 -1.69 -4.12
CA THR A 392 -2.96 -1.34 -2.74
C THR A 392 -1.55 -0.75 -2.66
N LEU A 393 -0.56 -1.38 -3.32
CA LEU A 393 0.81 -0.89 -3.40
C LEU A 393 0.89 0.49 -4.08
N LEU A 394 0.20 0.67 -5.21
CA LEU A 394 0.17 1.94 -5.93
C LEU A 394 -0.48 3.05 -5.10
N LEU A 395 -1.58 2.76 -4.41
CA LEU A 395 -2.23 3.73 -3.54
C LEU A 395 -1.35 4.10 -2.34
N PHE A 396 -0.64 3.12 -1.74
CA PHE A 396 0.34 3.43 -0.70
C PHE A 396 1.44 4.38 -1.20
N ARG A 397 1.93 4.20 -2.43
CA ARG A 397 2.92 5.12 -3.01
C ARG A 397 2.40 6.53 -3.14
N GLU A 398 1.16 6.73 -3.59
CA GLU A 398 0.56 8.06 -3.65
C GLU A 398 0.43 8.68 -2.24
N VAL A 399 0.02 7.88 -1.25
CA VAL A 399 -0.03 8.34 0.15
C VAL A 399 1.37 8.71 0.66
N HIS A 400 2.39 7.92 0.31
CA HIS A 400 3.78 8.18 0.68
C HIS A 400 4.31 9.45 0.01
N SER A 401 4.06 9.63 -1.28
CA SER A 401 4.42 10.83 -2.04
C SER A 401 3.84 12.09 -1.38
N LEU A 402 2.56 12.08 -1.03
CA LEU A 402 1.93 13.20 -0.30
C LEU A 402 2.35 13.28 1.17
N ASN A 403 2.94 12.24 1.76
CA ASN A 403 3.55 12.36 3.09
C ASN A 403 4.81 13.24 3.07
N HIS A 404 5.54 13.33 1.95
CA HIS A 404 6.62 14.31 1.80
C HIS A 404 6.08 15.75 1.83
N LEU A 405 4.85 15.97 1.39
CA LEU A 405 4.20 17.28 1.51
C LEU A 405 3.87 17.60 2.98
N ILE A 406 3.35 16.63 3.73
CA ILE A 406 3.16 16.74 5.19
C ILE A 406 4.49 17.02 5.89
N LYS A 407 5.56 16.29 5.52
CA LYS A 407 6.92 16.50 6.05
C LYS A 407 7.36 17.95 5.86
N ALA A 408 7.28 18.45 4.63
CA ALA A 408 7.63 19.82 4.29
C ALA A 408 6.76 20.84 5.06
N THR A 409 5.47 20.55 5.24
CA THR A 409 4.55 21.35 6.06
C THR A 409 5.05 21.47 7.50
N LEU A 410 5.40 20.34 8.12
CA LEU A 410 5.88 20.29 9.51
C LEU A 410 7.19 21.06 9.69
N TYR A 411 8.15 20.88 8.77
CA TYR A 411 9.40 21.65 8.80
C TYR A 411 9.17 23.14 8.61
N TYR A 412 8.28 23.55 7.71
CA TYR A 412 7.91 24.95 7.54
C TYR A 412 7.35 25.54 8.85
N ILE A 413 6.43 24.84 9.51
CA ILE A 413 5.84 25.29 10.78
C ILE A 413 6.90 25.39 11.89
N VAL A 414 7.74 24.38 12.05
CA VAL A 414 8.76 24.31 13.11
C VAL A 414 9.88 25.32 12.86
N LEU A 415 10.40 25.39 11.64
CA LEU A 415 11.61 26.18 11.34
C LEU A 415 11.30 27.63 10.99
N ILE A 416 10.21 27.89 10.26
CA ILE A 416 9.87 29.24 9.76
C ILE A 416 8.84 29.91 10.65
N LEU A 417 7.73 29.24 10.97
CA LEU A 417 6.69 29.83 11.81
C LEU A 417 7.02 29.78 13.32
N LYS A 418 7.95 28.92 13.73
CA LYS A 418 8.33 28.68 15.13
C LYS A 418 7.12 28.31 16.01
N LYS A 419 6.22 27.48 15.45
CA LYS A 419 5.00 27.01 16.13
C LYS A 419 5.02 25.51 16.41
N ASP A 420 4.07 25.11 17.24
CA ASP A 420 3.83 23.73 17.65
C ASP A 420 2.68 23.12 16.82
N VAL A 421 2.75 21.80 16.60
CA VAL A 421 1.78 21.03 15.80
C VAL A 421 1.05 20.02 16.67
#